data_AF-A0A5N7MRW3-F1
#
_entry.id   AF-A0A5N7MRW3-F1
#
_cell.length_a   1.000
_cell.length_b   1.000
_cell.length_c   1.000
_cell.angle_alpha   90.00
_cell.angle_beta   90.00
_cell.angle_gamma   90.00
#
_symmetry.space_group_name_H-M   'P 1'
#
loop_
_entity.id
_entity.type
_entity.pdbx_description
1 polymer ?
#
loop_
_entity_poly.entity_id
_entity_poly.type
_entity_poly.pdbx_seq_one_letter_code
_entity_poly.pdbx_strand_id
1 'polypeptide(L)'
;MPDAWEDREDLATVDVHIAAGERLVAKQSVLIEQMAERAHDTAEAERLLQDYEHLLQTWRRHRQLMLDEIMRQEGREPEAT
;
A
#
# COMPACT_ATOMS: atom_id res chain seq x y z
N MET A 1 5.37 7.93 -25.24
CA MET A 1 5.95 8.13 -23.90
C MET A 1 4.83 8.75 -23.09
N PRO A 2 4.35 8.12 -22.01
CA PRO A 2 3.47 8.82 -21.08
C PRO A 2 4.22 10.08 -20.60
N ASP A 3 3.51 11.19 -20.51
CA ASP A 3 4.10 12.42 -19.99
C ASP A 3 4.24 12.29 -18.47
N ALA A 4 5.32 12.82 -17.90
CA ALA A 4 5.60 12.78 -16.45
C ALA A 4 4.47 13.35 -15.55
N TRP A 5 3.51 14.09 -16.12
CA TRP A 5 2.32 14.56 -15.40
C TRP A 5 1.28 13.44 -15.19
N GLU A 6 1.11 12.54 -16.15
CA GLU A 6 0.19 11.39 -16.11
C GLU A 6 0.69 10.39 -15.06
N ASP A 7 2.00 10.09 -15.07
CA ASP A 7 2.64 9.22 -14.08
C ASP A 7 2.50 9.77 -12.63
N ARG A 8 2.48 11.10 -12.46
CA ARG A 8 2.26 11.76 -11.16
C ARG A 8 0.80 11.68 -10.69
N GLU A 9 -0.16 11.77 -11.59
CA GLU A 9 -1.59 11.61 -11.26
C GLU A 9 -1.90 10.15 -10.88
N ASP A 10 -1.34 9.20 -11.62
CA ASP A 10 -1.43 7.78 -11.29
C ASP A 10 -0.79 7.50 -9.93
N LEU A 11 0.38 8.08 -9.65
CA LEU A 11 1.04 7.95 -8.34
C LEU A 11 0.16 8.50 -7.20
N ALA A 12 -0.47 9.66 -7.39
CA ALA A 12 -1.36 10.23 -6.39
C ALA A 12 -2.57 9.31 -6.12
N THR A 13 -3.10 8.68 -7.16
CA THR A 13 -4.19 7.71 -7.05
C THR A 13 -3.76 6.46 -6.27
N VAL A 14 -2.58 5.92 -6.59
CA VAL A 14 -1.97 4.79 -5.85
C VAL A 14 -1.78 5.15 -4.37
N ASP A 15 -1.32 6.36 -4.06
CA ASP A 15 -1.12 6.82 -2.68
C ASP A 15 -2.43 6.88 -1.88
N VAL A 16 -3.51 7.36 -2.50
CA VAL A 16 -4.84 7.37 -1.88
C VAL A 16 -5.31 5.94 -1.59
N HIS A 17 -5.12 5.02 -2.53
CA HIS A 17 -5.51 3.63 -2.36
C HIS A 17 -4.70 2.89 -1.30
N ILE A 18 -3.39 3.10 -1.24
CA ILE A 18 -2.52 2.56 -0.19
C ILE A 18 -2.97 3.09 1.17
N ALA A 19 -3.15 4.40 1.32
CA ALA A 19 -3.57 4.99 2.59
C ALA A 19 -4.96 4.50 3.03
N ALA A 20 -5.88 4.28 2.09
CA ALA A 20 -7.18 3.70 2.38
C ALA A 20 -7.07 2.25 2.86
N GLY A 21 -6.25 1.44 2.19
CA GLY A 21 -6.01 0.06 2.58
C GLY A 21 -5.30 -0.09 3.93
N GLU A 22 -4.32 0.78 4.23
CA GLU A 22 -3.64 0.82 5.54
C GLU A 22 -4.62 1.10 6.68
N ARG A 23 -5.53 2.06 6.49
CA ARG A 23 -6.59 2.35 7.47
C ARG A 23 -7.52 1.16 7.67
N LEU A 24 -7.83 0.43 6.60
CA LEU A 24 -8.69 -0.75 6.67
C LEU A 24 -8.02 -1.89 7.42
N VAL A 25 -6.75 -2.19 7.12
CA VAL A 25 -5.95 -3.20 7.82
C VAL A 25 -5.90 -2.87 9.31
N ALA A 26 -5.53 -1.65 9.69
CA ALA A 26 -5.47 -1.25 11.10
C ALA A 26 -6.82 -1.43 11.82
N LYS A 27 -7.93 -1.06 11.16
CA LYS A 27 -9.27 -1.26 11.72
C LYS A 27 -9.61 -2.75 11.87
N GLN A 28 -9.27 -3.56 10.89
CA GLN A 28 -9.57 -4.99 10.89
C GLN A 28 -8.75 -5.74 11.94
N SER A 29 -7.48 -5.38 12.15
CA SER A 29 -6.65 -5.91 13.24
C SER A 29 -7.31 -5.71 14.60
N VAL A 30 -7.79 -4.50 14.89
CA VAL A 30 -8.48 -4.18 16.15
C VAL A 30 -9.77 -5.00 16.32
N LEU A 31 -10.52 -5.22 15.24
CA LEU A 31 -11.74 -6.03 15.29
C LEU A 31 -11.43 -7.51 15.55
N ILE A 32 -10.38 -8.04 14.93
CA ILE A 32 -9.92 -9.41 15.13
C ILE A 32 -9.47 -9.61 16.58
N GLU A 33 -8.69 -8.68 17.13
CA GLU A 33 -8.28 -8.71 18.55
C GLU A 33 -9.50 -8.76 19.49
N GLN A 34 -10.50 -7.89 19.26
CA GLN A 34 -11.74 -7.89 20.05
C GLN A 34 -12.54 -9.19 19.92
N MET A 35 -12.51 -9.84 18.75
CA MET A 35 -13.16 -11.13 18.53
C MET A 35 -12.42 -12.25 19.28
N ALA A 36 -11.10 -12.25 19.22
CA ALA A 36 -10.25 -13.22 19.91
C ALA A 36 -10.40 -13.13 21.44
N GLU A 37 -10.47 -11.90 22.00
CA GLU A 37 -10.74 -11.67 23.42
C GLU A 37 -12.08 -12.28 23.89
N ARG A 38 -13.06 -12.38 22.98
CA ARG A 38 -14.37 -12.98 23.24
C ARG A 38 -14.43 -14.48 22.90
N ALA A 39 -13.28 -15.10 22.65
CA ALA A 39 -13.13 -16.50 22.26
C ALA A 39 -13.91 -16.88 20.98
N HIS A 40 -14.13 -15.93 20.07
CA HIS A 40 -14.61 -16.23 18.73
C HIS A 40 -13.48 -16.85 17.89
N ASP A 41 -13.84 -17.71 16.94
CA ASP A 41 -12.89 -18.20 15.94
C ASP A 41 -12.53 -17.07 14.97
N THR A 42 -11.24 -16.70 14.95
CA THR A 42 -10.68 -15.62 14.14
C THR A 42 -9.77 -16.13 13.02
N ALA A 43 -9.58 -17.44 12.86
CA ALA A 43 -8.54 -17.99 11.98
C ALA A 43 -8.67 -17.52 10.52
N GLU A 44 -9.90 -17.52 9.99
CA GLU A 44 -10.14 -17.06 8.61
C GLU A 44 -9.98 -15.53 8.47
N ALA A 45 -10.36 -14.76 9.50
CA ALA A 45 -10.21 -13.31 9.48
C ALA A 45 -8.73 -12.91 9.53
N GLU A 46 -7.92 -13.61 10.32
CA GLU A 46 -6.46 -13.44 10.38
C GLU A 46 -5.80 -13.80 9.06
N ARG A 47 -6.20 -14.91 8.43
CA ARG A 47 -5.71 -15.32 7.11
C ARG A 47 -6.01 -14.25 6.05
N LEU A 48 -7.24 -13.74 6.01
CA LEU A 48 -7.63 -12.68 5.09
C LEU A 48 -6.87 -11.37 5.37
N LEU A 49 -6.64 -11.03 6.65
CA LEU A 49 -5.84 -9.86 7.01
C LEU A 49 -4.40 -9.97 6.47
N GLN A 50 -3.77 -11.15 6.59
CA GLN A 50 -2.44 -11.40 6.03
C GLN A 50 -2.42 -11.28 4.50
N ASP A 51 -3.44 -11.80 3.82
CA ASP A 51 -3.57 -11.66 2.36
C ASP A 51 -3.65 -10.18 1.95
N TYR A 52 -4.42 -9.37 2.70
CA TYR A 52 -4.51 -7.92 2.46
C TYR A 52 -3.21 -7.17 2.75
N GLU A 53 -2.50 -7.53 3.82
CA GLU A 53 -1.18 -6.96 4.12
C GLU A 53 -0.17 -7.28 3.01
N HIS A 54 -0.20 -8.49 2.47
CA HIS A 54 0.65 -8.87 1.34
C HIS A 54 0.33 -8.06 0.08
N LEU A 55 -0.96 -7.86 -0.20
CA LEU A 55 -1.41 -7.04 -1.32
C LEU A 55 -0.94 -5.58 -1.16
N LEU A 56 -1.05 -5.01 0.04
CA LEU A 56 -0.56 -3.66 0.33
C LEU A 56 0.95 -3.54 0.10
N GLN A 57 1.73 -4.55 0.47
CA GLN A 57 3.17 -4.54 0.18
C GLN A 57 3.47 -4.56 -1.32
N THR A 58 2.68 -5.31 -2.10
CA THR A 58 2.77 -5.29 -3.56
C THR A 58 2.50 -3.90 -4.11
N TRP A 59 1.47 -3.21 -3.61
CA TRP A 59 1.15 -1.84 -4.03
C TRP A 59 2.21 -0.82 -3.62
N ARG A 60 2.76 -0.92 -2.41
CA ARG A 60 3.90 -0.06 -1.98
C ARG A 60 5.13 -0.26 -2.87
N ARG A 61 5.40 -1.49 -3.30
CA ARG A 61 6.47 -1.77 -4.26
C ARG A 61 6.17 -1.15 -5.62
N HIS A 62 4.93 -1.27 -6.10
CA HIS A 62 4.53 -0.65 -7.36
C HIS A 62 4.68 0.87 -7.32
N ARG A 63 4.24 1.51 -6.23
CA ARG A 63 4.44 2.94 -5.97
C ARG A 63 5.93 3.35 -6.07
N GLN A 64 6.83 2.54 -5.50
CA GLN A 64 8.26 2.83 -5.56
C GLN A 64 8.77 2.79 -7.01
N LEU A 65 8.35 1.82 -7.81
CA LEU A 65 8.73 1.72 -9.22
C LEU A 65 8.25 2.94 -10.03
N MET A 66 7.04 3.45 -9.74
CA MET A 66 6.53 4.67 -10.37
C MET A 66 7.36 5.90 -10.00
N LEU A 67 7.73 6.03 -8.72
CA LEU A 67 8.60 7.11 -8.25
C LEU A 67 9.97 7.08 -8.94
N ASP A 68 10.58 5.90 -9.01
CA ASP A 68 11.89 5.72 -9.66
C ASP A 68 11.82 6.11 -11.15
N GLU A 69 10.74 5.75 -11.82
CA GLU A 69 10.50 6.10 -13.23
C GLU A 69 10.28 7.60 -13.42
N ILE A 70 9.48 8.25 -12.58
CA ILE A 70 9.30 9.72 -12.60
C ILE A 70 10.64 10.42 -12.39
N MET A 71 11.44 10.00 -11.40
CA MET A 71 12.76 10.57 -11.15
C MET A 71 13.69 10.43 -12.36
N ARG A 72 13.66 9.25 -13.01
CA ARG A 72 14.42 8.98 -14.23
C ARG A 72 14.00 9.89 -15.39
N GLN A 73 12.70 10.13 -15.57
CA GLN A 73 12.17 11.03 -16.60
C GLN A 73 12.49 12.49 -16.32
N GLU A 74 12.51 12.91 -15.05
CA GLU A 74 12.80 14.28 -14.63
C GLU A 74 14.31 14.62 -14.62
N GLY A 75 15.19 13.66 -14.91
CA GLY A 75 16.64 13.87 -14.96
C GLY A 75 17.26 14.18 -13.59
N ARG A 76 16.58 13.84 -12.49
CA ARG A 76 17.12 13.93 -11.14
C ARG A 76 17.93 12.67 -10.86
N GLU A 77 19.25 12.76 -10.93
CA GLU A 77 20.12 11.74 -10.33
C GLU A 77 19.84 11.68 -8.83
N PRO A 78 19.78 10.49 -8.20
CA PRO A 78 19.71 10.39 -6.75
C PRO A 78 20.96 11.03 -6.16
N GLU A 79 20.79 12.08 -5.35
CA GLU A 79 21.88 12.64 -4.54
C GLU A 79 22.43 11.52 -3.65
N ALA A 80 23.59 11.00 -4.03
CA ALA A 80 24.37 10.09 -3.21
C ALA A 80 24.78 10.82 -1.92
N THR A 81 24.32 10.33 -0.78
CA THR A 81 24.84 10.72 0.54
C THR A 81 25.91 9.72 0.97
#